data_AF-A0A916MAL4-F1
#
_entry.id   AF-A0A916MAL4-F1
#
_cell.length_a   1.000
_cell.length_b   1.000
_cell.length_c   1.000
_cell.angle_alpha   90.00
_cell.angle_beta   90.00
_cell.angle_gamma   90.00
#
_symmetry.space_group_name_H-M   'P 1'
#
loop_
_entity.id
_entity.type
_entity.pdbx_description
1 polymer ?
#
loop_
_entity_poly.entity_id
_entity_poly.type
_entity_poly.pdbx_seq_one_letter_code
_entity_poly.pdbx_strand_id
1 'polypeptide(L)'
;KTKYVKDGNVAGGKFYDLLQWTSKANKGRDGYIADKRVMEGGKGLVEAKGEKKGDEWVVTFTRKLAGGGEGDIAMASGKTYNFGFAIHDDHTHGRFHHVSLGYTLGIDTKADITAGK
;
A
#
# COMPACT_ATOMS: atom_id res chain seq x y z
N LYS A 1 -7.98 18.22 13.07
CA LYS A 1 -7.64 17.55 11.79
C LYS A 1 -8.14 16.13 11.86
N THR A 2 -8.96 15.67 10.92
CA THR A 2 -9.35 14.26 10.83
C THR A 2 -8.09 13.42 10.62
N LYS A 3 -7.95 12.33 11.38
CA LYS A 3 -6.80 11.41 11.28
C LYS A 3 -6.84 10.55 10.01
N TYR A 4 -7.96 10.58 9.29
CA TYR A 4 -8.29 9.71 8.16
C TYR A 4 -8.89 10.52 7.00
N VAL A 5 -9.26 9.84 5.91
CA VAL A 5 -9.75 10.46 4.68
C VAL A 5 -11.02 11.25 4.97
N LYS A 6 -11.03 12.53 4.62
CA LYS A 6 -12.22 13.38 4.77
C LYS A 6 -13.37 12.74 3.99
N ASP A 7 -14.52 12.50 4.62
CA ASP A 7 -15.67 11.79 4.04
C ASP A 7 -15.33 10.39 3.48
N GLY A 8 -14.30 9.74 4.03
CA GLY A 8 -13.82 8.45 3.54
C GLY A 8 -14.90 7.38 3.59
N ASN A 9 -15.06 6.63 2.51
CA ASN A 9 -16.08 5.61 2.35
C ASN A 9 -15.62 4.60 1.31
N VAL A 10 -15.53 3.32 1.70
CA VAL A 10 -15.13 2.23 0.79
C VAL A 10 -16.14 2.03 -0.33
N ALA A 11 -17.43 1.90 0.01
CA ALA A 11 -18.50 1.74 -0.97
C ALA A 11 -18.63 2.94 -1.93
N GLY A 12 -18.27 4.14 -1.45
CA GLY A 12 -18.23 5.37 -2.24
C GLY A 12 -16.94 5.57 -3.04
N GLY A 13 -15.98 4.64 -3.01
CA GLY A 13 -14.72 4.74 -3.75
C GLY A 13 -13.72 5.76 -3.19
N LYS A 14 -13.94 6.28 -1.98
CA LYS A 14 -13.09 7.30 -1.34
C LYS A 14 -12.26 6.70 -0.20
N PHE A 15 -11.21 5.98 -0.56
CA PHE A 15 -10.33 5.28 0.36
C PHE A 15 -8.93 5.08 -0.25
N TYR A 16 -7.99 4.62 0.57
CA TYR A 16 -6.72 4.06 0.13
C TYR A 16 -6.68 2.56 0.43
N ASP A 17 -6.32 1.75 -0.55
CA ASP A 17 -5.86 0.36 -0.36
C ASP A 17 -4.48 0.40 0.33
N LEU A 18 -4.30 -0.36 1.40
CA LEU A 18 -3.15 -0.28 2.29
C LEU A 18 -2.47 -1.65 2.44
N LEU A 19 -1.27 -1.74 1.86
CA LEU A 19 -0.30 -2.79 2.16
C LEU A 19 0.77 -2.25 3.10
N GLN A 20 1.08 -2.99 4.17
CA GLN A 20 2.14 -2.60 5.12
C GLN A 20 3.01 -3.80 5.48
N TRP A 21 4.31 -3.57 5.65
CA TRP A 21 5.24 -4.52 6.25
C TRP A 21 5.92 -3.91 7.49
N THR A 22 6.32 -4.74 8.46
CA THR A 22 7.11 -4.30 9.62
C THR A 22 8.32 -5.18 9.86
N SER A 23 9.46 -4.57 10.21
CA SER A 23 10.72 -5.28 10.46
C SER A 23 10.66 -6.20 11.67
N LYS A 24 10.01 -5.78 12.75
CA LYS A 24 9.92 -6.56 14.00
C LYS A 24 9.23 -7.92 13.81
N ALA A 25 8.18 -7.98 12.99
CA ALA A 25 7.41 -9.20 12.78
C ALA A 25 7.74 -9.90 11.45
N ASN A 26 8.50 -9.23 10.57
CA ASN A 26 8.69 -9.60 9.16
C ASN A 26 7.39 -10.06 8.49
N LYS A 27 6.29 -9.33 8.73
CA LYS A 27 4.93 -9.74 8.36
C LYS A 27 4.21 -8.63 7.63
N GLY A 28 3.56 -9.01 6.53
CA GLY A 28 2.65 -8.16 5.76
C GLY A 28 1.28 -7.99 6.42
N ARG A 29 0.64 -6.86 6.16
CA ARG A 29 -0.74 -6.52 6.51
C ARG A 29 -1.44 -5.94 5.29
N ASP A 30 -2.73 -6.22 5.19
CA ASP A 30 -3.58 -5.90 4.05
C ASP A 30 -4.94 -5.39 4.55
N GLY A 31 -5.31 -4.18 4.12
CA GLY A 31 -6.50 -3.47 4.59
C GLY A 31 -6.65 -2.13 3.87
N TYR A 32 -7.26 -1.14 4.53
CA TYR A 32 -7.56 0.13 3.90
C TYR A 32 -7.61 1.31 4.87
N ILE A 33 -7.61 2.53 4.32
CA ILE A 33 -7.84 3.78 5.03
C ILE A 33 -8.99 4.53 4.38
N ALA A 34 -10.10 4.71 5.11
CA ALA A 34 -11.27 5.49 4.72
C ALA A 34 -11.60 6.51 5.82
N ASP A 35 -12.78 6.43 6.44
CA ASP A 35 -13.15 7.13 7.68
C ASP A 35 -12.39 6.59 8.92
N LYS A 36 -11.90 5.35 8.82
CA LYS A 36 -11.04 4.67 9.78
C LYS A 36 -9.89 3.98 9.06
N ARG A 37 -8.94 3.46 9.84
CA ARG A 37 -7.88 2.58 9.35
C ARG A 37 -8.17 1.14 9.75
N VAL A 38 -8.24 0.26 8.77
CA VAL A 38 -8.41 -1.18 8.92
C VAL A 38 -7.12 -1.86 8.45
N MET A 39 -6.60 -2.81 9.23
CA MET A 39 -5.28 -3.41 9.02
C MET A 39 -5.32 -4.89 8.62
N GLU A 40 -6.51 -5.46 8.51
CA GLU A 40 -6.77 -6.88 8.28
C GLU A 40 -8.06 -7.03 7.46
N GLY A 41 -8.24 -8.18 6.82
CA GLY A 41 -9.42 -8.47 6.01
C GLY A 41 -9.25 -8.26 4.49
N GLY A 42 -8.17 -7.58 4.08
CA GLY A 42 -7.73 -7.58 2.69
C GLY A 42 -7.35 -8.99 2.21
N LYS A 43 -7.50 -9.23 0.91
CA LYS A 43 -7.18 -10.53 0.27
C LYS A 43 -6.27 -10.38 -0.94
N GLY A 44 -5.80 -9.16 -1.20
CA GLY A 44 -4.91 -8.81 -2.29
C GLY A 44 -3.49 -9.27 -2.00
N LEU A 45 -3.01 -9.11 -0.78
CA LEU A 45 -1.65 -9.47 -0.38
C LEU A 45 -1.47 -10.99 -0.30
N VAL A 46 -0.52 -11.51 -1.07
CA VAL A 46 -0.04 -12.89 -0.96
C VAL A 46 1.04 -12.97 0.11
N GLU A 47 2.03 -12.08 0.02
CA GLU A 47 3.10 -11.99 1.00
C GLU A 47 3.79 -10.62 0.96
N ALA A 48 4.41 -10.24 2.08
CA ALA A 48 5.40 -9.18 2.13
C ALA A 48 6.59 -9.69 2.95
N LYS A 49 7.77 -9.76 2.33
CA LYS A 49 8.99 -10.26 2.94
C LYS A 49 10.06 -9.19 2.88
N GLY A 50 10.66 -8.89 4.03
CA GLY A 50 11.79 -7.99 4.12
C GLY A 50 13.06 -8.70 4.54
N GLU A 51 14.17 -8.29 3.96
CA GLU A 51 15.52 -8.70 4.34
C GLU A 51 16.41 -7.46 4.50
N LYS A 52 17.30 -7.49 5.50
CA LYS A 52 18.30 -6.45 5.69
C LYS A 52 19.59 -6.87 4.97
N LYS A 53 20.03 -6.06 4.00
CA LYS A 53 21.25 -6.27 3.22
C LYS A 53 22.20 -5.11 3.47
N GLY A 54 23.18 -5.33 4.34
CA GLY A 54 24.05 -4.25 4.82
C GLY A 54 23.22 -3.19 5.54
N ASP A 55 23.25 -1.96 5.05
CA ASP A 55 22.52 -0.82 5.62
C ASP A 55 21.12 -0.61 4.99
N GLU A 56 20.73 -1.44 4.03
CA GLU A 56 19.46 -1.32 3.32
C GLU A 56 18.45 -2.38 3.75
N TRP A 57 17.16 -2.00 3.74
CA TRP A 57 16.05 -2.94 3.77
C TRP A 57 15.51 -3.16 2.35
N VAL A 58 15.49 -4.41 1.91
CA VAL A 58 14.79 -4.81 0.68
C VAL A 58 13.49 -5.49 1.08
N VAL A 59 12.37 -4.94 0.64
CA VAL A 59 11.04 -5.50 0.92
C VAL A 59 10.33 -5.83 -0.38
N THR A 60 9.97 -7.09 -0.55
CA THR A 60 9.21 -7.57 -1.71
C THR A 60 7.76 -7.80 -1.30
N PHE A 61 6.85 -7.08 -1.96
CA PHE A 61 5.41 -7.30 -1.84
C PHE A 61 4.91 -8.10 -3.05
N THR A 62 4.23 -9.21 -2.77
CA THR A 62 3.53 -10.00 -3.79
C THR A 62 2.04 -9.86 -3.54
N ARG A 63 1.29 -9.35 -4.53
CA ARG A 63 -0.16 -9.21 -4.46
C ARG A 63 -0.86 -9.74 -5.70
N LYS A 64 -2.11 -10.17 -5.54
CA LYS A 64 -3.03 -10.46 -6.65
C LYS A 64 -3.52 -9.15 -7.26
N LEU A 65 -3.68 -9.13 -8.58
CA LEU A 65 -4.23 -7.97 -9.28
C LEU A 65 -5.70 -7.74 -8.91
N ALA A 66 -6.53 -8.78 -8.97
CA ALA A 66 -7.98 -8.66 -8.76
C ALA A 66 -8.39 -8.11 -7.37
N GLY A 67 -7.49 -8.12 -6.38
CA GLY A 67 -7.87 -7.91 -4.98
C GLY A 67 -8.87 -8.99 -4.54
N GLY A 68 -9.69 -8.69 -3.54
CA GLY A 68 -10.81 -9.55 -3.17
C GLY A 68 -11.33 -9.38 -1.74
N GLY A 69 -10.65 -8.58 -0.94
CA GLY A 69 -11.10 -8.07 0.36
C GLY A 69 -11.82 -6.74 0.25
N GLU A 70 -12.49 -6.34 1.33
CA GLU A 70 -13.05 -5.01 1.44
C GLU A 70 -11.91 -3.98 1.45
N GLY A 71 -12.01 -2.96 0.60
CA GLY A 71 -10.97 -1.94 0.48
C GLY A 71 -9.75 -2.34 -0.35
N ASP A 72 -9.74 -3.53 -0.95
CA ASP A 72 -8.74 -3.89 -1.97
C ASP A 72 -9.10 -3.22 -3.29
N ILE A 73 -8.12 -2.64 -3.97
CA ILE A 73 -8.29 -2.17 -5.34
C ILE A 73 -8.10 -3.34 -6.30
N ALA A 74 -9.10 -3.59 -7.15
CA ALA A 74 -8.99 -4.50 -8.29
C ALA A 74 -8.16 -3.84 -9.41
N MET A 75 -6.92 -4.28 -9.55
CA MET A 75 -6.01 -3.86 -10.60
C MET A 75 -6.26 -4.64 -11.89
N ALA A 76 -6.17 -3.98 -13.04
CA ALA A 76 -6.40 -4.57 -14.36
C ALA A 76 -5.36 -4.08 -15.37
N SER A 77 -5.03 -4.95 -16.33
CA SER A 77 -4.18 -4.61 -17.47
C SER A 77 -4.77 -3.46 -18.30
N GLY A 78 -3.91 -2.59 -18.81
CA GLY A 78 -4.28 -1.37 -19.54
C GLY A 78 -4.76 -0.21 -18.65
N LYS A 79 -4.63 -0.32 -17.31
CA LYS A 79 -5.10 0.71 -16.37
C LYS A 79 -3.95 1.31 -15.56
N THR A 80 -4.17 2.55 -15.14
CA THR A 80 -3.25 3.33 -14.30
C THR A 80 -3.88 3.59 -12.93
N TYR A 81 -3.08 3.50 -11.88
CA TYR A 81 -3.49 3.66 -10.48
C TYR A 81 -2.62 4.69 -9.79
N ASN A 82 -3.21 5.51 -8.91
CA ASN A 82 -2.42 6.36 -8.03
C ASN A 82 -1.82 5.49 -6.92
N PHE A 83 -0.53 5.64 -6.67
CA PHE A 83 0.15 4.96 -5.57
C PHE A 83 1.16 5.88 -4.89
N GLY A 84 1.53 5.52 -3.66
CA GLY A 84 2.59 6.17 -2.91
C GLY A 84 3.07 5.27 -1.80
N PHE A 85 4.18 5.62 -1.17
CA PHE A 85 4.75 4.87 -0.05
C PHE A 85 5.05 5.79 1.12
N ALA A 86 5.04 5.20 2.31
CA ALA A 86 5.39 5.85 3.57
C ALA A 86 6.37 4.94 4.33
N ILE A 87 7.51 5.49 4.73
CA ILE A 87 8.58 4.76 5.42
C ILE A 87 8.68 5.28 6.84
N HIS A 88 8.65 4.36 7.79
CA HIS A 88 9.06 4.60 9.16
C HIS A 88 10.55 4.32 9.29
N ASP A 89 11.33 5.32 9.68
CA ASP A 89 12.76 5.20 9.92
C ASP A 89 13.21 5.97 11.18
N ASP A 90 14.47 5.77 11.59
CA ASP A 90 15.23 6.56 12.55
C ASP A 90 14.74 6.59 14.00
N HIS A 91 13.99 5.58 14.46
CA HIS A 91 13.44 5.55 15.83
C HIS A 91 12.71 6.86 16.21
N THR A 92 12.19 7.57 15.21
CA THR A 92 11.52 8.85 15.40
C THR A 92 10.37 8.66 16.40
N HIS A 93 10.36 9.47 17.45
CA HIS A 93 9.34 9.36 18.48
C HIS A 93 7.96 9.61 17.87
N GLY A 94 7.05 8.63 18.00
CA GLY A 94 5.69 8.70 17.46
C GLY A 94 5.53 8.00 16.11
N ARG A 95 4.77 8.62 15.21
CA ARG A 95 4.45 8.06 13.88
C ARG A 95 4.81 9.04 12.77
N PHE A 96 6.02 9.58 12.81
CA PHE A 96 6.55 10.31 11.67
C PHE A 96 6.89 9.34 10.56
N HIS A 97 6.60 9.74 9.32
CA HIS A 97 6.89 8.95 8.13
C HIS A 97 7.56 9.86 7.11
N HIS A 98 8.54 9.32 6.39
CA HIS A 98 8.93 9.87 5.10
C HIS A 98 7.91 9.39 4.08
N VAL A 99 7.27 10.31 3.37
CA VAL A 99 6.21 9.99 2.40
C VAL A 99 6.63 10.41 1.01
N SER A 100 6.25 9.61 0.02
CA SER A 100 6.45 9.99 -1.37
C SER A 100 5.51 11.14 -1.79
N LEU A 101 5.90 11.85 -2.84
CA LEU A 101 4.90 12.54 -3.68
C LEU A 101 4.12 11.46 -4.45
N GLY A 102 2.85 11.71 -4.76
CA GLY A 102 2.01 10.71 -5.43
C GLY A 102 2.58 10.34 -6.80
N TYR A 103 2.54 9.04 -7.11
CA TYR A 103 2.97 8.48 -8.40
C TYR A 103 1.82 7.77 -9.08
N THR A 104 2.01 7.48 -10.37
CA THR A 104 1.15 6.60 -11.14
C THR A 104 1.80 5.24 -11.41
N LEU A 105 1.06 4.16 -11.17
CA LEU A 105 1.40 2.78 -11.49
C LEU A 105 0.54 2.31 -12.66
N GLY A 106 1.18 1.98 -13.79
CA GLY A 106 0.52 1.43 -14.96
C GLY A 106 0.70 -0.08 -15.03
N ILE A 107 -0.40 -0.83 -15.18
CA ILE A 107 -0.36 -2.28 -15.46
C ILE A 107 -0.50 -2.45 -16.97
N ASP A 108 0.55 -2.91 -17.65
CA ASP A 108 0.64 -3.01 -19.12
C ASP A 108 0.30 -1.69 -19.84
N THR A 109 0.59 -0.54 -19.21
CA THR A 109 0.35 0.79 -19.77
C THR A 109 1.34 1.81 -19.21
N LYS A 110 1.56 2.91 -19.94
CA LYS A 110 2.52 3.95 -19.56
C LYS A 110 2.06 4.71 -18.31
N ALA A 111 2.98 4.85 -17.36
CA ALA A 111 2.82 5.64 -16.13
C ALA A 111 4.22 6.00 -15.57
N ASP A 112 4.29 6.69 -14.43
CA ASP A 112 5.57 6.98 -13.76
C ASP A 112 6.32 5.68 -13.42
N ILE A 113 5.59 4.66 -12.96
CA ILE A 113 6.08 3.29 -12.81
C ILE A 113 5.24 2.37 -13.69
N THR A 114 5.90 1.61 -14.56
CA THR A 114 5.23 0.67 -15.47
C THR A 114 5.53 -0.77 -15.07
N ALA A 115 4.50 -1.55 -14.79
CA ALA A 115 4.55 -3.00 -14.68
C ALA A 115 4.04 -3.60 -15.99
N GLY A 116 4.96 -3.89 -16.92
CA GLY A 116 4.65 -4.50 -18.21
C GLY A 116 4.93 -5.99 -18.24
N LYS A 117 4.34 -6.68 -19.23
CA LYS A 117 4.75 -8.02 -19.68
C LYS A 117 5.99 -8.01 -20.55
#